data_AF-A0A1Y3XU33-F1
#
_entry.id   AF-A0A1Y3XU33-F1
#
_cell.length_a   1.000
_cell.length_b   1.000
_cell.length_c   1.000
_cell.angle_alpha   90.00
_cell.angle_beta   90.00
_cell.angle_gamma   90.00
#
_symmetry.space_group_name_H-M   'P 1'
#
loop_
_entity.id
_entity.type
_entity.pdbx_description
1 polymer ?
#
loop_
_entity_poly.entity_id
_entity_poly.type
_entity_poly.pdbx_seq_one_letter_code
_entity_poly.pdbx_strand_id
1 'polypeptide(L)' 'MAYTRFPCEDWRRICAGDAIEWLDRKMRRRTRVIGTFPDGKSALMLVAARLKYVAEGEWGFRRYLDVTLLDE' A
#
# COMPACT_ATOMS: atom_id res chain seq x y z
N MET A 1 -4.34 15.55 15.69
CA MET A 1 -4.41 15.57 14.22
C MET A 1 -2.98 15.55 13.70
N ALA A 2 -2.48 14.41 13.22
CA ALA A 2 -1.06 14.22 12.89
C ALA A 2 -0.70 14.57 11.43
N TYR A 3 -1.70 14.67 10.55
CA TYR A 3 -1.52 14.95 9.11
C TYR A 3 -1.31 16.44 8.79
N THR A 4 -1.59 17.35 9.73
CA THR A 4 -1.41 18.81 9.54
C THR A 4 0.06 19.24 9.49
N ARG A 5 0.99 18.32 9.76
CA ARG A 5 2.45 18.52 9.65
C ARG A 5 2.96 18.44 8.21
N PHE A 6 2.14 17.96 7.28
CA PHE A 6 2.49 17.89 5.86
C PHE A 6 1.88 19.09 5.12
N PRO A 7 2.42 19.51 3.96
CA PRO A 7 1.77 20.53 3.15
C PRO A 7 0.37 20.10 2.70
N CYS A 8 -0.56 21.06 2.53
CA CYS A 8 -1.97 20.81 2.18
C CYS A 8 -2.15 19.95 0.91
N GLU A 9 -1.21 20.03 -0.04
CA GLU A 9 -1.20 19.23 -1.26
C GLU A 9 -1.12 17.72 -0.98
N ASP A 10 -0.43 17.32 0.09
CA ASP A 10 -0.30 15.92 0.50
C ASP A 10 -1.46 15.43 1.38
N TRP A 11 -2.23 16.34 2.00
CA TRP A 11 -3.35 15.94 2.87
C TRP A 11 -4.38 15.11 2.14
N ARG A 12 -4.68 15.46 0.88
CA ARG A 12 -5.62 14.70 0.06
C ARG A 12 -5.10 13.29 -0.23
N ARG A 13 -3.79 13.11 -0.42
CA ARG A 13 -3.18 11.79 -0.64
C ARG A 13 -3.12 10.95 0.64
N ILE A 14 -2.76 11.59 1.76
CA ILE A 14 -2.64 10.92 3.08
C ILE A 14 -4.01 10.53 3.61
N CYS A 15 -4.99 11.44 3.57
CA CYS A 15 -6.33 11.20 4.10
C CYS A 15 -7.18 10.32 3.19
N ALA A 16 -6.95 10.31 1.87
CA ALA A 16 -7.77 9.50 0.99
C ALA A 16 -7.47 7.99 1.10
N GLY A 17 -6.36 7.59 1.72
CA GLY A 17 -6.04 6.16 1.91
C GLY A 17 -5.98 5.36 0.59
N ASP A 18 -5.96 6.06 -0.56
CA ASP A 18 -6.19 5.48 -1.89
C ASP A 18 -5.18 4.39 -2.21
N ALA A 19 -3.92 4.51 -1.75
CA ALA A 19 -2.93 3.46 -1.97
C ALA A 19 -3.20 2.19 -1.15
N ILE A 20 -3.61 2.34 0.10
CA ILE A 20 -3.94 1.19 0.96
C ILE A 20 -5.21 0.52 0.44
N GLU A 21 -6.23 1.30 0.08
CA GLU A 21 -7.48 0.79 -0.49
C GLU A 21 -7.24 0.12 -1.87
N TRP A 22 -6.43 0.74 -2.73
CA TRP A 22 -6.04 0.16 -4.02
C TRP A 22 -5.29 -1.16 -3.84
N LEU A 23 -4.34 -1.20 -2.90
CA LEU A 23 -3.56 -2.39 -2.60
C LEU A 23 -4.44 -3.51 -2.07
N ASP A 24 -5.32 -3.21 -1.12
CA ASP A 24 -6.30 -4.13 -0.56
C ASP A 24 -7.24 -4.69 -1.65
N ARG A 25 -7.76 -3.83 -2.55
CA ARG A 25 -8.53 -4.28 -3.72
C ARG A 25 -7.73 -5.20 -4.63
N LYS A 26 -6.45 -4.91 -4.85
CA LYS A 26 -5.56 -5.74 -5.69
C LYS A 26 -5.28 -7.09 -5.05
N MET A 27 -5.17 -7.15 -3.73
CA MET A 27 -5.05 -8.40 -2.98
C MET A 27 -6.35 -9.20 -3.04
N ARG A 28 -7.51 -8.60 -2.72
CA ARG A 28 -8.82 -9.28 -2.76
C ARG A 28 -9.15 -9.87 -4.12
N ARG A 29 -8.83 -9.17 -5.21
CA ARG A 29 -9.04 -9.71 -6.58
C ARG A 29 -8.26 -11.01 -6.84
N ARG A 30 -7.04 -11.13 -6.29
CA ARG A 30 -6.17 -12.30 -6.50
C ARG A 30 -6.48 -13.43 -5.52
N THR A 31 -6.83 -13.12 -4.28
CA THR A 31 -7.22 -14.12 -3.29
C THR A 31 -8.60 -14.69 -3.56
N ARG A 32 -9.50 -13.96 -4.25
CA ARG A 32 -10.79 -14.48 -4.71
C ARG A 32 -10.69 -15.75 -5.56
N VAL A 33 -9.59 -15.93 -6.31
CA VAL A 33 -9.36 -17.11 -7.17
C VAL A 33 -8.94 -18.33 -6.35
N ILE A 34 -8.40 -18.15 -5.14
CA ILE A 34 -7.77 -19.22 -4.37
C ILE A 34 -8.80 -20.09 -3.62
N GLY A 35 -10.08 -19.67 -3.57
CA GLY A 35 -11.19 -20.49 -3.04
C GLY A 35 -11.09 -20.73 -1.54
N THR A 36 -10.20 -21.63 -1.12
CA THR A 36 -9.88 -21.96 0.27
C THR A 36 -8.38 -22.16 0.40
N PHE A 37 -7.74 -21.37 1.27
CA PHE A 37 -6.33 -21.59 1.57
C PHE A 37 -6.18 -22.86 2.42
N PRO A 38 -5.17 -23.71 2.14
CA PRO A 38 -4.93 -24.92 2.91
C PRO A 38 -4.44 -24.65 4.34
N ASP A 39 -3.85 -23.46 4.59
CA ASP A 39 -3.39 -23.02 5.91
C ASP A 39 -3.27 -21.48 5.97
N GLY A 40 -3.40 -20.89 7.16
CA GLY A 40 -3.29 -19.44 7.37
C GLY A 40 -1.89 -18.88 7.02
N LYS A 41 -0.83 -19.67 7.23
CA LYS A 41 0.55 -19.31 6.86
C LYS A 41 0.71 -19.23 5.34
N SER A 42 0.06 -20.10 4.60
CA SER A 42 0.07 -20.08 3.12
C SER A 42 -0.58 -18.80 2.57
N ALA A 43 -1.66 -18.34 3.21
CA ALA A 43 -2.30 -17.06 2.86
C ALA A 43 -1.36 -15.87 3.16
N LEU A 44 -0.74 -15.87 4.34
CA LEU A 44 0.21 -14.83 4.73
C LEU A 44 1.41 -14.77 3.77
N MET A 45 1.94 -15.92 3.39
CA MET A 45 3.10 -16.02 2.50
C MET A 45 2.80 -15.51 1.09
N LEU A 46 1.61 -15.76 0.56
CA LEU A 46 1.16 -15.20 -0.72
C LEU A 46 1.03 -13.66 -0.64
N VAL A 47 0.42 -13.16 0.44
CA VAL A 47 0.28 -11.72 0.68
C VAL A 47 1.65 -11.05 0.79
N ALA A 48 2.57 -11.63 1.57
CA ALA A 48 3.93 -11.14 1.75
C ALA A 48 4.74 -11.15 0.45
N ALA A 49 4.71 -12.24 -0.32
CA ALA A 49 5.38 -12.32 -1.62
C ALA A 49 4.82 -11.27 -2.60
N ARG A 50 3.51 -11.00 -2.54
CA ARG A 50 2.87 -9.99 -3.38
C ARG A 50 3.25 -8.57 -2.97
N LEU A 51 3.28 -8.29 -1.67
CA LEU A 51 3.76 -7.02 -1.13
C LEU A 51 5.20 -6.76 -1.55
N LYS A 52 6.07 -7.77 -1.44
CA LYS A 52 7.46 -7.68 -1.88
C LYS A 52 7.56 -7.33 -3.36
N TYR A 53 6.81 -8.00 -4.23
CA TYR A 53 6.76 -7.68 -5.66
C TYR A 53 6.28 -6.25 -5.95
N VAL A 54 5.31 -5.73 -5.18
CA VAL A 54 4.83 -4.35 -5.36
C VAL A 54 5.87 -3.33 -4.88
N ALA A 55 6.59 -3.64 -3.80
CA ALA A 55 7.66 -2.82 -3.25
C ALA A 55 8.91 -2.80 -4.14
N GLU A 56 9.22 -3.91 -4.80
CA GLU A 56 10.32 -4.03 -5.77
C GLU A 56 9.96 -3.44 -7.16
N GLY A 57 8.67 -3.14 -7.40
CA GLY A 57 8.19 -2.54 -8.64
C GLY A 57 8.11 -1.01 -8.60
N GLU A 58 7.65 -0.43 -9.70
CA GLU A 58 7.49 1.03 -9.93
C GLU A 58 6.72 1.76 -8.80
N TRP A 59 5.83 1.07 -8.09
CA TRP A 59 5.07 1.62 -6.97
C TRP A 59 5.87 1.82 -5.70
N GLY A 60 6.88 0.99 -5.42
CA GLY A 60 7.78 1.20 -4.29
C GLY A 60 8.71 2.40 -4.52
N PHE A 61 8.94 2.76 -5.78
CA PHE A 61 9.79 3.89 -6.17
C PHE A 61 9.04 5.22 -6.28
N ARG A 62 7.70 5.19 -6.39
CA ARG A 62 6.87 6.39 -6.19
C ARG A 62 6.97 6.80 -4.72
N ARG A 63 7.81 7.78 -4.43
CA ARG A 63 7.84 8.49 -3.15
C ARG A 63 6.42 8.99 -2.86
N TYR A 64 5.72 8.25 -2.00
CA TYR A 64 4.31 8.51 -1.68
C TYR A 64 4.13 9.84 -0.95
N LEU A 65 5.18 10.23 -0.22
CA LEU A 65 5.44 11.57 0.25
C LEU A 65 6.82 11.99 -0.27
N ASP A 66 6.89 13.16 -0.89
CA ASP A 66 8.17 13.79 -1.18
C ASP A 66 8.70 14.39 0.14
N VAL A 67 9.46 13.61 0.91
CA VAL A 67 10.04 14.06 2.19
C VAL A 67 11.08 15.18 2.04
N THR A 68 11.38 15.59 0.81
CA THR A 68 12.24 16.74 0.51
C THR A 68 11.53 18.08 0.76
N LEU A 69 10.19 18.09 0.86
CA LEU A 69 9.37 19.24 1.26
C LEU A 69 9.18 19.36 2.78
N LEU A 70 9.76 18.45 3.58
CA LEU A 70 9.68 18.47 5.05
C LEU A 70 10.93 19.06 5.72
N ASP A 71 11.96 19.39 4.92
CA ASP A 71 13.25 19.94 5.37
C ASP A 71 13.38 21.43 4.97
N GLU A 72 12.28 22.20 5.06
CA GLU A 72 12.31 23.67 4.99
C GLU A 72 11.49 24.28 6.14
#